data_AF-A0A453JMJ8-F1
#
_entry.id   AF-A0A453JMJ8-F1
#
_cell.length_a   1.000
_cell.length_b   1.000
_cell.length_c   1.000
_cell.angle_alpha   90.00
_cell.angle_beta   90.00
_cell.angle_gamma   90.00
#
_symmetry.space_group_name_H-M   'P 1'
#
loop_
_entity.id
_entity.type
_entity.pdbx_description
1 polymer ?
#
loop_
_entity_poly.entity_id
_entity_poly.type
_entity_poly.pdbx_seq_one_letter_code
_entity_poly.pdbx_strand_id
1 'polypeptide(L)'
;MLVEPVKGQSTVVLSSEEPQVFDRERPSWGLRRFMKTTAEVEWANLWNDCLVIECEVTVIKETFDVHVPPSDLSDNLATLLEGKKGADVTFKVQGEVFSAHKILLAMRSPVFEAEFYGPLGNKGAQNGHDWLADKNWQANIWHFQQVTALKLAKILLVLRGWLGANQLLDKILVCLPIGKPNFGSKPSSPDITIDDMQPAVFRAFLHFIYTDSMPPMRDLEEDDKIEMVKHLLVAADKYGMERMKRICEGMLCKSLDVETVAAILALADQHHCSNLKDACIEFMLSSNRMNDVMASQGYAHLKRYSSDVIVDVFERAARSCKI
;
A
#
# COMPACT_ATOMS: atom_id res chain seq x y z
N MET A 1 -23.81 21.91 -34.78
CA MET A 1 -23.11 22.76 -35.76
C MET A 1 -23.23 22.13 -37.14
N LEU A 2 -23.23 22.94 -38.19
CA LEU A 2 -23.14 22.49 -39.59
C LEU A 2 -21.72 22.75 -40.07
N VAL A 3 -21.10 21.75 -40.69
CA VAL A 3 -19.71 21.86 -41.15
C VAL A 3 -19.70 22.06 -42.65
N GLU A 4 -19.13 23.16 -43.15
CA GLU A 4 -18.89 23.36 -44.57
C GLU A 4 -17.75 22.41 -45.02
N PRO A 5 -18.00 21.41 -45.87
CA PRO A 5 -17.05 20.30 -46.07
C PRO A 5 -15.74 20.71 -46.75
N VAL A 6 -15.78 21.78 -47.57
CA VAL A 6 -14.64 22.21 -48.41
C VAL A 6 -13.65 23.08 -47.63
N LYS A 7 -14.13 23.87 -46.67
CA LYS A 7 -13.30 24.80 -45.87
C LYS A 7 -13.11 24.34 -44.43
N GLY A 8 -13.85 23.31 -44.00
CA GLY A 8 -13.86 22.84 -42.60
C GLY A 8 -14.45 23.86 -41.63
N GLN A 9 -15.19 24.86 -42.13
CA GLN A 9 -15.73 25.93 -41.31
C GLN A 9 -17.06 25.49 -40.68
N SER A 10 -17.10 25.44 -39.35
CA SER A 10 -18.31 25.07 -38.60
C SER A 10 -19.17 26.31 -38.33
N THR A 11 -20.46 26.22 -38.69
CA THR A 11 -21.48 27.23 -38.37
C THR A 11 -22.33 26.71 -37.21
N VAL A 12 -22.41 27.49 -36.13
CA VAL A 12 -23.27 27.17 -34.99
C VAL A 12 -24.73 27.46 -35.35
N VAL A 13 -25.54 26.41 -35.40
CA VAL A 13 -27.00 26.50 -35.71
C VAL A 13 -27.84 26.53 -34.45
N LEU A 14 -27.34 25.89 -33.38
CA LEU A 14 -27.98 25.84 -32.07
C LEU A 14 -26.88 25.74 -31.02
N SER A 15 -26.94 26.62 -30.04
CA SER A 15 -26.30 26.48 -28.75
C SER A 15 -27.39 26.59 -27.68
N SER A 16 -27.25 25.83 -26.61
CA SER A 16 -28.09 26.00 -25.42
C SER A 16 -27.17 26.52 -24.32
N GLU A 17 -27.50 27.67 -23.76
CA GLU A 17 -26.72 28.27 -22.66
C GLU A 17 -27.06 27.64 -21.30
N GLU A 18 -28.23 27.00 -21.20
CA GLU A 18 -28.70 26.35 -19.98
C GLU A 18 -28.71 24.81 -20.12
N PRO A 19 -28.20 24.07 -19.12
CA PRO A 19 -28.23 22.60 -19.13
C PRO A 19 -29.66 22.06 -19.26
N GLN A 20 -29.84 21.12 -20.18
CA GLN A 20 -31.15 20.47 -20.38
C GLN A 20 -31.16 19.10 -19.71
N VAL A 21 -32.24 18.81 -18.97
CA VAL A 21 -32.42 17.51 -18.30
C VAL A 21 -33.05 16.52 -19.28
N PHE A 22 -32.39 15.38 -19.47
CA PHE A 22 -32.94 14.24 -20.21
C PHE A 22 -33.62 13.29 -19.22
N ASP A 23 -34.93 13.11 -19.35
CA ASP A 23 -35.71 12.21 -18.50
C ASP A 23 -36.71 11.37 -19.31
N ARG A 24 -37.57 10.60 -18.63
CA ARG A 24 -38.56 9.75 -19.30
C ARG A 24 -39.63 10.54 -20.06
N GLU A 25 -39.95 11.75 -19.62
CA GLU A 25 -40.94 12.61 -20.26
C GLU A 25 -40.33 13.43 -21.41
N ARG A 26 -39.03 13.73 -21.32
CA ARG A 26 -38.24 14.45 -22.32
C ARG A 26 -36.95 13.71 -22.65
N PRO A 27 -37.05 12.62 -23.45
CA PRO A 27 -35.88 11.80 -23.79
C PRO A 27 -34.98 12.42 -24.86
N SER A 28 -35.37 13.56 -25.44
CA SER A 28 -34.63 14.20 -26.54
C SER A 28 -34.79 15.72 -26.52
N TRP A 29 -33.71 16.42 -26.85
CA TRP A 29 -33.67 17.87 -27.04
C TRP A 29 -33.12 18.20 -28.43
N GLY A 30 -33.68 19.23 -29.08
CA GLY A 30 -33.24 19.66 -30.40
C GLY A 30 -34.21 20.62 -31.09
N LEU A 31 -33.85 21.05 -32.30
CA LEU A 31 -34.71 21.91 -33.13
C LEU A 31 -35.53 21.09 -34.12
N ARG A 32 -36.85 21.26 -34.10
CA ARG A 32 -37.77 20.63 -35.07
C ARG A 32 -37.55 21.08 -36.52
N ARG A 33 -36.96 22.26 -36.72
CA ARG A 33 -36.65 22.85 -38.04
C ARG A 33 -35.19 23.29 -38.08
N PHE A 34 -34.30 22.31 -38.00
CA PHE A 34 -32.86 22.52 -37.90
C PHE A 34 -32.23 23.18 -39.13
N MET A 35 -32.74 22.91 -40.34
CA MET A 35 -32.24 23.50 -41.58
C MET A 35 -33.41 23.82 -42.51
N LYS A 36 -33.33 24.93 -43.26
CA LYS A 36 -34.25 25.24 -44.35
C LYS A 36 -33.84 24.48 -45.60
N THR A 37 -34.77 23.75 -46.21
CA THR A 37 -34.59 23.04 -47.49
C THR A 37 -34.82 23.99 -48.66
N THR A 38 -33.95 24.99 -48.81
CA THR A 38 -33.89 25.83 -50.03
C THR A 38 -32.69 25.39 -50.85
N ALA A 39 -32.82 25.38 -52.18
CA ALA A 39 -31.78 24.87 -53.09
C ALA A 39 -30.39 25.50 -52.87
N GLU A 40 -30.34 26.76 -52.42
CA GLU A 40 -29.10 27.49 -52.08
C GLU A 40 -28.40 26.98 -50.80
N VAL A 41 -29.16 26.51 -49.81
CA VAL A 41 -28.64 25.99 -48.53
C VAL A 41 -28.23 24.52 -48.67
N GLU A 42 -28.92 23.79 -49.55
CA GLU A 42 -28.59 22.41 -49.92
C GLU A 42 -27.22 22.34 -50.61
N TRP A 43 -26.96 23.16 -51.64
CA TRP A 43 -25.71 23.10 -52.39
C TRP A 43 -24.47 23.51 -51.57
N ALA A 44 -24.65 24.38 -50.56
CA ALA A 44 -23.54 24.88 -49.75
C ALA A 44 -23.09 23.90 -48.65
N ASN A 45 -24.00 23.05 -48.15
CA ASN A 45 -23.74 22.15 -47.01
C ASN A 45 -23.76 20.66 -47.37
N LEU A 46 -24.30 20.30 -48.54
CA LEU A 46 -24.22 18.96 -49.11
C LEU A 46 -23.03 18.89 -50.04
N TRP A 47 -22.06 18.04 -49.71
CA TRP A 47 -20.93 17.76 -50.57
C TRP A 47 -20.88 16.26 -50.86
N ASN A 48 -20.88 15.88 -52.14
CA ASN A 48 -20.97 14.47 -52.57
C ASN A 48 -22.15 13.72 -51.90
N ASP A 49 -23.33 14.32 -51.89
CA ASP A 49 -24.55 13.79 -51.23
C ASP A 49 -24.42 13.53 -49.71
N CYS A 50 -23.38 14.09 -49.07
CA CYS A 50 -23.14 13.93 -47.64
C CYS A 50 -23.39 15.24 -46.88
N LEU A 51 -24.18 15.16 -45.80
CA LEU A 51 -24.39 16.23 -44.83
C LEU A 51 -23.67 15.88 -43.53
N VAL A 52 -22.76 16.75 -43.08
CA VAL A 52 -22.01 16.56 -41.83
C VAL A 52 -22.61 17.45 -40.74
N ILE A 53 -23.10 16.81 -39.66
CA ILE A 53 -23.61 17.49 -38.47
C ILE A 53 -22.68 17.15 -37.31
N GLU A 54 -22.13 18.18 -36.69
CA GLU A 54 -21.29 18.05 -35.50
C GLU A 54 -22.08 18.47 -34.26
N CYS A 55 -22.05 17.65 -33.21
CA CYS A 55 -22.77 17.90 -31.96
C CYS A 55 -21.81 17.82 -30.79
N GLU A 56 -21.65 18.93 -30.08
CA GLU A 56 -20.91 18.99 -28.83
C GLU A 56 -21.89 18.90 -27.66
N VAL A 57 -21.64 17.97 -26.74
CA VAL A 57 -22.51 17.70 -25.59
C VAL A 57 -21.68 17.69 -24.31
N THR A 58 -22.02 18.57 -23.38
CA THR A 58 -21.41 18.62 -22.05
C THR A 58 -22.36 18.03 -21.02
N VAL A 59 -21.95 16.95 -20.35
CA VAL A 59 -22.74 16.29 -19.31
C VAL A 59 -22.32 16.84 -17.95
N ILE A 60 -23.25 17.51 -17.26
CA ILE A 60 -23.05 17.99 -15.89
C ILE A 60 -23.56 16.93 -14.93
N LYS A 61 -22.69 16.48 -14.02
CA LYS A 61 -23.05 15.54 -12.95
C LYS A 61 -22.89 16.28 -11.62
N GLU A 62 -23.98 16.48 -10.89
CA GLU A 62 -23.89 16.96 -9.52
C GLU A 62 -23.26 15.86 -8.65
N THR A 63 -22.03 16.06 -8.23
CA THR A 63 -21.40 15.26 -7.17
C THR A 63 -21.73 15.91 -5.84
N PHE A 64 -22.51 15.22 -5.01
CA PHE A 64 -22.64 15.59 -3.60
C PHE A 64 -21.29 15.32 -2.92
N ASP A 65 -20.44 16.34 -2.87
CA ASP A 65 -19.16 16.27 -2.16
C ASP A 65 -19.43 16.43 -0.66
N VAL A 66 -19.62 15.30 0.02
CA VAL A 66 -19.57 15.26 1.48
C VAL A 66 -18.12 15.45 1.91
N HIS A 67 -17.83 16.57 2.57
CA HIS A 67 -16.50 16.84 3.12
C HIS A 67 -16.24 15.94 4.34
N VAL A 68 -15.59 14.80 4.11
CA VAL A 68 -15.14 13.89 5.18
C VAL A 68 -13.77 14.37 5.69
N PRO A 69 -13.61 14.64 7.00
CA PRO A 69 -12.31 15.00 7.54
C PRO A 69 -11.30 13.84 7.39
N PRO A 70 -10.00 14.13 7.25
CA PRO A 70 -8.97 13.09 7.17
C PRO A 70 -8.92 12.25 8.46
N SER A 71 -8.49 10.99 8.34
CA SER A 71 -8.32 10.11 9.50
C SER A 71 -7.09 10.52 10.32
N ASP A 72 -7.23 10.51 11.65
CA ASP A 72 -6.19 10.79 12.65
C ASP A 72 -5.62 9.50 13.28
N LEU A 73 -6.03 8.31 12.81
CA LEU A 73 -5.65 7.03 13.41
C LEU A 73 -4.13 6.81 13.41
N SER A 74 -3.47 7.15 12.30
CA SER A 74 -2.01 7.03 12.17
C SER A 74 -1.28 7.88 13.21
N ASP A 75 -1.73 9.13 13.41
CA ASP A 75 -1.13 10.06 14.36
C ASP A 75 -1.37 9.62 15.81
N ASN A 76 -2.56 9.10 16.08
CA ASN A 76 -2.90 8.50 17.38
C ASN A 76 -2.00 7.28 17.70
N LEU A 77 -1.70 6.45 16.70
CA LEU A 77 -0.78 5.31 16.86
C LEU A 77 0.68 5.76 17.01
N ALA A 78 1.13 6.79 16.28
CA ALA A 78 2.45 7.38 16.47
C ALA A 78 2.62 7.92 17.90
N THR A 79 1.61 8.65 18.40
CA THR A 79 1.57 9.16 19.78
C THR A 79 1.62 8.02 20.80
N LEU A 80 0.97 6.89 20.51
CA LEU A 80 1.01 5.70 21.37
C LEU A 80 2.42 5.09 21.46
N LEU A 81 3.14 5.02 20.34
CA LEU A 81 4.55 4.57 20.31
C LEU A 81 5.44 5.49 21.13
N GLU A 82 5.34 6.80 20.94
CA GLU A 82 6.15 7.81 21.64
C GLU A 82 5.86 7.86 23.14
N GLY A 83 4.58 7.80 23.52
CA GLY A 83 4.14 7.83 24.91
C GLY A 83 4.45 6.55 25.70
N LYS A 84 4.80 5.45 25.01
CA LYS A 84 5.13 4.12 25.60
C LYS A 84 4.04 3.58 26.55
N LYS A 85 2.82 4.11 26.47
CA LYS A 85 1.72 3.79 27.39
C LYS A 85 1.17 2.42 27.05
N GLY A 86 1.32 1.48 27.99
CA GLY A 86 0.87 0.09 27.80
C GLY A 86 1.91 -0.81 27.13
N ALA A 87 3.14 -0.33 26.93
CA ALA A 87 4.21 -1.13 26.34
C ALA A 87 4.50 -2.40 27.18
N ASP A 88 4.49 -3.54 26.49
CA ASP A 88 4.59 -4.89 27.03
C ASP A 88 5.79 -5.68 26.47
N VAL A 89 6.60 -5.04 25.61
CA VAL A 89 7.89 -5.54 25.12
C VAL A 89 8.93 -4.43 25.02
N THR A 90 10.20 -4.82 25.20
CA THR A 90 11.37 -3.95 25.11
C THR A 90 12.41 -4.56 24.17
N PHE A 91 12.93 -3.74 23.26
CA PHE A 91 14.02 -4.10 22.35
C PHE A 91 15.30 -3.37 22.73
N LYS A 92 16.41 -4.09 22.76
CA LYS A 92 17.77 -3.55 22.92
C LYS A 92 18.46 -3.58 21.57
N VAL A 93 18.76 -2.42 21.02
CA VAL A 93 19.38 -2.26 19.70
C VAL A 93 20.64 -1.45 19.86
N GLN A 94 21.81 -2.08 19.74
CA GLN A 94 23.13 -1.44 19.88
C GLN A 94 23.26 -0.51 21.11
N GLY A 95 22.66 -0.89 22.24
CA GLY A 95 22.68 -0.12 23.50
C GLY A 95 21.51 0.84 23.70
N GLU A 96 20.70 1.12 22.68
CA GLU A 96 19.44 1.86 22.81
C GLU A 96 18.26 0.95 23.17
N VAL A 97 17.32 1.46 23.96
CA VAL A 97 16.14 0.72 24.42
C VAL A 97 14.86 1.30 23.81
N PHE A 98 14.09 0.44 23.14
CA PHE A 98 12.83 0.78 22.50
C PHE A 98 11.69 0.01 23.16
N SER A 99 10.65 0.72 23.61
CA SER A 99 9.43 0.09 24.16
C SER A 99 8.36 0.06 23.09
N ALA A 100 7.64 -1.06 22.98
CA ALA A 100 6.60 -1.24 21.96
C ALA A 100 5.47 -2.14 22.46
N HIS A 101 4.49 -2.42 21.58
CA HIS A 101 3.30 -3.22 21.87
C HIS A 101 3.30 -4.50 21.04
N LYS A 102 3.34 -5.67 21.70
CA LYS A 102 3.37 -6.99 21.04
C LYS A 102 2.24 -7.18 20.04
N ILE A 103 1.03 -6.75 20.41
CA ILE A 103 -0.15 -6.91 19.55
C ILE A 103 -0.02 -6.15 18.23
N LEU A 104 0.51 -4.92 18.25
CA LEU A 104 0.71 -4.13 17.03
C LEU A 104 1.82 -4.72 16.16
N LEU A 105 2.91 -5.16 16.80
CA LEU A 105 4.02 -5.80 16.09
C LEU A 105 3.59 -7.12 15.42
N ALA A 106 2.89 -7.98 16.16
CA ALA A 106 2.39 -9.26 15.65
C ALA A 106 1.33 -9.07 14.55
N MET A 107 0.43 -8.10 14.70
CA MET A 107 -0.57 -7.81 13.64
C MET A 107 0.07 -7.40 12.32
N ARG A 108 1.27 -6.83 12.35
CA ARG A 108 1.90 -6.20 11.18
C ARG A 108 3.02 -7.05 10.59
N SER A 109 3.67 -7.88 11.41
CA SER A 109 4.78 -8.74 11.01
C SER A 109 4.50 -10.18 11.41
N PRO A 110 4.47 -11.13 10.45
CA PRO A 110 4.31 -12.55 10.75
C PRO A 110 5.50 -13.10 11.56
N VAL A 111 6.67 -12.48 11.44
CA VAL A 111 7.86 -12.85 12.22
C VAL A 111 7.69 -12.48 13.68
N PHE A 112 7.20 -11.28 13.99
CA PHE A 112 6.86 -10.92 15.36
C PHE A 112 5.67 -11.71 15.90
N GLU A 113 4.68 -12.03 15.07
CA GLU A 113 3.57 -12.91 15.47
C GLU A 113 4.10 -14.29 15.91
N ALA A 114 4.96 -14.90 15.11
CA ALA A 114 5.58 -16.19 15.44
C ALA A 114 6.52 -16.10 16.65
N GLU A 115 7.29 -15.00 16.80
CA GLU A 115 8.19 -14.78 17.93
C GLU A 115 7.42 -14.63 19.25
N PHE A 116 6.29 -13.92 19.23
CA PHE A 116 5.52 -13.65 20.45
C PHE A 116 4.50 -14.73 20.79
N TYR A 117 3.84 -15.30 19.78
CA TYR A 117 2.68 -16.16 19.95
C TYR A 117 2.84 -17.53 19.25
N GLY A 118 3.91 -17.75 18.50
CA GLY A 118 4.23 -19.04 17.92
C GLY A 118 4.90 -20.00 18.92
N PRO A 119 5.19 -21.25 18.49
CA PRO A 119 5.82 -22.26 19.35
C PRO A 119 7.17 -21.84 19.96
N LEU A 120 7.84 -20.85 19.35
CA LEU A 120 9.12 -20.28 19.79
C LEU A 120 8.97 -19.23 20.91
N GLY A 121 7.80 -18.62 21.08
CA GLY A 121 7.51 -17.65 22.15
C GLY A 121 7.40 -18.29 23.55
N ASN A 122 7.41 -19.62 23.61
CA ASN A 122 7.24 -20.40 24.84
C ASN A 122 8.57 -20.71 25.56
N LYS A 123 9.56 -19.82 25.51
CA LYS A 123 10.76 -19.93 26.36
C LYS A 123 10.53 -19.49 27.81
N GLY A 124 9.30 -19.11 28.19
CA GLY A 124 8.99 -18.58 29.53
C GLY A 124 7.68 -19.05 30.18
N ALA A 125 6.89 -19.93 29.57
CA ALA A 125 5.61 -20.36 30.14
C ALA A 125 5.47 -21.89 30.18
N GLN A 126 6.30 -22.53 31.00
CA GLN A 126 5.87 -23.77 31.64
C GLN A 126 5.01 -23.37 32.83
N ASN A 127 3.69 -23.45 32.68
CA ASN A 127 2.64 -23.71 33.68
C ASN A 127 1.33 -23.02 33.25
N GLY A 128 0.50 -23.73 32.47
CA GLY A 128 -0.88 -23.29 32.21
C GLY A 128 -1.44 -23.75 30.87
N HIS A 129 -1.96 -24.98 30.85
CA HIS A 129 -2.95 -25.54 29.92
C HIS A 129 -2.80 -25.27 28.41
N ASP A 130 -2.27 -26.30 27.76
CA ASP A 130 -2.59 -26.83 26.43
C ASP A 130 -3.86 -26.25 25.76
N TRP A 131 -3.66 -25.43 24.74
CA TRP A 131 -4.67 -25.15 23.71
C TRP A 131 -4.06 -25.40 22.33
N LEU A 132 -4.07 -26.68 21.97
CA LEU A 132 -4.18 -27.21 20.61
C LEU A 132 -2.95 -27.00 19.71
N ALA A 133 -2.03 -27.94 19.88
CA ALA A 133 -1.28 -28.48 18.76
C ALA A 133 -2.21 -28.82 17.59
N ASP A 134 -2.04 -28.17 16.43
CA ASP A 134 -2.52 -28.73 15.18
C ASP A 134 -1.54 -28.47 14.03
N LYS A 135 -1.05 -29.56 13.45
CA LYS A 135 -0.08 -29.59 12.35
C LYS A 135 -0.83 -29.46 11.01
N ASN A 136 -1.44 -28.31 10.73
CA ASN A 136 -1.69 -27.87 9.36
C ASN A 136 -2.05 -26.37 9.27
N TRP A 137 -1.09 -25.50 9.60
CA TRP A 137 -1.24 -24.05 9.65
C TRP A 137 -1.75 -23.40 8.34
N GLN A 138 -1.38 -23.94 7.16
CA GLN A 138 -1.76 -23.37 5.87
C GLN A 138 -3.25 -23.58 5.50
N ALA A 139 -3.90 -24.63 6.01
CA ALA A 139 -5.31 -24.90 5.74
C ALA A 139 -6.26 -24.00 6.56
N ASN A 140 -5.79 -23.51 7.71
CA ASN A 140 -6.64 -22.78 8.67
C ASN A 140 -6.82 -21.29 8.32
N ILE A 141 -5.93 -20.69 7.53
CA ILE A 141 -6.04 -19.28 7.09
C ILE A 141 -7.26 -19.09 6.15
N TRP A 142 -7.51 -20.05 5.25
CA TRP A 142 -8.67 -19.99 4.35
C TRP A 142 -10.00 -20.27 5.06
N HIS A 143 -10.00 -21.14 6.07
CA HIS A 143 -11.20 -21.44 6.85
C HIS A 143 -11.59 -20.29 7.81
N PHE A 144 -10.63 -19.48 8.27
CA PHE A 144 -10.86 -18.34 9.16
C PHE A 144 -11.54 -17.16 8.45
N GLN A 145 -11.29 -16.97 7.15
CA GLN A 145 -11.98 -15.96 6.35
C GLN A 145 -13.45 -16.32 6.02
N GLN A 146 -13.80 -17.61 5.98
CA GLN A 146 -15.19 -18.05 5.78
C GLN A 146 -16.03 -18.11 7.07
N VAL A 147 -15.43 -18.52 8.20
CA VAL A 147 -16.18 -18.71 9.46
C VAL A 147 -16.52 -17.37 10.15
N THR A 148 -15.72 -16.31 9.92
CA THR A 148 -16.01 -14.95 10.43
C THR A 148 -17.22 -14.31 9.73
N ALA A 149 -17.41 -14.53 8.43
CA ALA A 149 -18.57 -14.03 7.68
C ALA A 149 -19.89 -14.69 8.11
N LEU A 150 -19.89 -16.01 8.37
CA LEU A 150 -21.08 -16.75 8.82
C LEU A 150 -21.44 -16.52 10.30
N LYS A 151 -20.47 -16.22 11.16
CA LYS A 151 -20.72 -15.88 12.58
C LYS A 151 -21.30 -14.46 12.75
N LEU A 152 -20.85 -13.49 11.95
CA LEU A 152 -21.41 -12.14 11.94
C LEU A 152 -22.85 -12.10 11.40
N ALA A 153 -23.17 -12.92 10.39
CA ALA A 153 -24.53 -13.05 9.87
C ALA A 153 -25.54 -13.62 10.89
N LYS A 154 -25.10 -14.56 11.74
CA LYS A 154 -25.93 -15.09 12.85
C LYS A 154 -26.12 -14.08 13.98
N ILE A 155 -25.09 -13.31 14.31
CA ILE A 155 -25.19 -12.26 15.34
C ILE A 155 -26.10 -11.11 14.89
N LEU A 156 -26.06 -10.72 13.60
CA LEU A 156 -26.97 -9.72 13.02
C LEU A 156 -28.44 -10.18 13.00
N LEU A 157 -28.70 -11.49 12.83
CA LEU A 157 -30.06 -12.07 12.92
C LEU A 157 -30.59 -12.09 14.36
N VAL A 158 -29.73 -12.37 15.36
CA VAL A 158 -30.09 -12.34 16.79
C VAL A 158 -30.32 -10.91 17.27
N LEU A 159 -29.49 -9.95 16.85
CA LEU A 159 -29.65 -8.54 17.18
C LEU A 159 -30.90 -7.90 16.53
N ARG A 160 -31.30 -8.36 15.33
CA ARG A 160 -32.60 -7.98 14.72
C ARG A 160 -33.81 -8.50 15.49
N GLY A 161 -33.68 -9.61 16.23
CA GLY A 161 -34.73 -10.14 17.12
C GLY A 161 -34.77 -9.49 18.51
N TRP A 162 -33.64 -8.92 18.96
CA TRP A 162 -33.50 -8.31 20.29
C TRP A 162 -33.89 -6.83 20.36
N LEU A 163 -34.02 -6.13 19.22
CA LEU A 163 -34.50 -4.75 19.16
C LEU A 163 -36.03 -4.63 19.18
N GLY A 164 -36.72 -5.63 19.73
CA GLY A 164 -38.17 -5.75 19.73
C GLY A 164 -38.75 -6.22 21.06
N ALA A 165 -38.31 -5.66 22.19
CA ALA A 165 -39.11 -5.55 23.43
C ALA A 165 -38.29 -4.85 24.53
N ASN A 166 -38.61 -3.58 24.79
CA ASN A 166 -38.19 -2.88 26.00
C ASN A 166 -39.00 -3.39 27.20
N GLN A 167 -38.33 -3.79 28.29
CA GLN A 167 -38.56 -3.27 29.67
C GLN A 167 -37.74 -4.06 30.71
N LEU A 168 -37.35 -3.34 31.77
CA LEU A 168 -36.71 -3.78 33.03
C LEU A 168 -35.18 -3.74 33.07
N LEU A 169 -34.64 -2.52 33.07
CA LEU A 169 -33.31 -2.22 33.63
C LEU A 169 -33.44 -1.59 35.02
N ASP A 170 -33.93 -2.36 35.99
CA ASP A 170 -33.67 -2.04 37.40
C ASP A 170 -33.75 -3.32 38.22
N LYS A 171 -32.70 -3.57 39.00
CA LYS A 171 -32.43 -4.74 39.87
C LYS A 171 -31.69 -5.90 39.18
N ILE A 172 -30.36 -5.82 39.18
CA ILE A 172 -29.46 -6.78 39.84
C ILE A 172 -28.10 -6.06 39.97
N LEU A 173 -28.01 -5.25 41.02
CA LEU A 173 -26.75 -4.98 41.70
C LEU A 173 -26.85 -5.79 43.00
N VAL A 174 -25.86 -6.66 43.27
CA VAL A 174 -25.32 -7.05 44.59
C VAL A 174 -24.66 -8.44 44.51
N CYS A 175 -23.39 -8.47 44.91
CA CYS A 175 -22.58 -9.59 45.44
C CYS A 175 -21.96 -10.63 44.50
N LEU A 176 -20.80 -10.28 43.91
CA LEU A 176 -19.62 -11.15 43.89
C LEU A 176 -18.40 -10.32 44.35
N PRO A 177 -17.55 -10.82 45.27
CA PRO A 177 -16.40 -10.06 45.73
C PRO A 177 -15.41 -9.94 44.58
N ILE A 178 -15.34 -8.75 43.97
CA ILE A 178 -14.20 -8.38 43.13
C ILE A 178 -13.04 -8.19 44.09
N GLY A 179 -12.35 -9.29 44.39
CA GLY A 179 -10.97 -9.21 44.85
C GLY A 179 -10.25 -8.34 43.84
N LYS A 180 -9.69 -7.21 44.30
CA LYS A 180 -8.82 -6.37 43.47
C LYS A 180 -7.80 -7.31 42.83
N PRO A 181 -7.68 -7.36 41.48
CA PRO A 181 -6.58 -8.09 40.89
C PRO A 181 -5.32 -7.48 41.48
N ASN A 182 -4.61 -8.29 42.25
CA ASN A 182 -3.31 -7.95 42.75
C ASN A 182 -2.48 -7.75 41.47
N PHE A 183 -2.15 -6.49 41.15
CA PHE A 183 -1.07 -6.19 40.21
C PHE A 183 0.22 -6.64 40.89
N GLY A 184 0.38 -7.96 40.99
CA GLY A 184 1.67 -8.58 41.21
C GLY A 184 2.62 -7.97 40.20
N SER A 185 3.80 -7.59 40.69
CA SER A 185 4.92 -7.05 39.93
C SER A 185 4.85 -7.43 38.45
N LYS A 186 4.71 -6.42 37.58
CA LYS A 186 4.76 -6.56 36.12
C LYS A 186 5.80 -7.63 35.80
N PRO A 187 5.44 -8.81 35.24
CA PRO A 187 6.44 -9.78 34.83
C PRO A 187 7.41 -9.02 33.94
N SER A 188 8.72 -9.13 34.23
CA SER A 188 9.77 -8.44 33.47
C SER A 188 9.46 -8.65 31.99
N SER A 189 9.18 -7.57 31.27
CA SER A 189 8.91 -7.65 29.84
C SER A 189 10.08 -8.39 29.20
N PRO A 190 9.83 -9.36 28.29
CA PRO A 190 10.91 -10.03 27.61
C PRO A 190 11.74 -8.97 26.88
N ASP A 191 13.02 -8.90 27.24
CA ASP A 191 13.99 -8.06 26.56
C ASP A 191 14.46 -8.80 25.31
N ILE A 192 14.16 -8.25 24.13
CA ILE A 192 14.62 -8.80 22.85
C ILE A 192 15.83 -8.00 22.38
N THR A 193 16.93 -8.68 22.07
CA THR A 193 18.11 -8.04 21.51
C THR A 193 18.07 -8.10 19.99
N ILE A 194 18.33 -6.98 19.33
CA ILE A 194 18.50 -6.88 17.87
C ILE A 194 19.89 -6.31 17.60
N ASP A 195 20.80 -7.19 17.15
CA ASP A 195 22.20 -6.84 16.91
C ASP A 195 22.46 -6.39 15.47
N ASP A 196 21.62 -6.83 14.53
CA ASP A 196 21.81 -6.66 13.09
C ASP A 196 21.08 -5.45 12.50
N MET A 197 20.71 -4.49 13.35
CA MET A 197 20.05 -3.25 12.92
C MET A 197 20.61 -2.06 13.67
N GLN A 198 20.81 -0.95 12.95
CA GLN A 198 21.15 0.32 13.59
C GLN A 198 19.93 0.90 14.32
N PRO A 199 20.11 1.62 15.44
CA PRO A 199 18.99 2.21 16.19
C PRO A 199 18.11 3.15 15.35
N ALA A 200 18.71 3.92 14.45
CA ALA A 200 17.97 4.83 13.56
C ALA A 200 17.06 4.06 12.59
N VAL A 201 17.56 2.97 12.00
CA VAL A 201 16.78 2.08 11.12
C VAL A 201 15.67 1.40 11.92
N PHE A 202 15.94 0.92 13.14
CA PHE A 202 14.91 0.29 13.96
C PHE A 202 13.81 1.26 14.39
N ARG A 203 14.17 2.52 14.67
CA ARG A 203 13.20 3.59 14.95
C ARG A 203 12.29 3.85 13.75
N ALA A 204 12.88 3.97 12.56
CA ALA A 204 12.17 4.11 11.29
C ALA A 204 11.25 2.91 11.01
N PHE A 205 11.73 1.70 11.31
CA PHE A 205 10.97 0.46 11.16
C PHE A 205 9.76 0.41 12.10
N LEU A 206 9.93 0.73 13.39
CA LEU A 206 8.81 0.84 14.33
C LEU A 206 7.81 1.92 13.93
N HIS A 207 8.28 3.08 13.45
CA HIS A 207 7.40 4.12 12.91
C HIS A 207 6.50 3.55 11.81
N PHE A 208 7.06 2.83 10.85
CA PHE A 208 6.27 2.22 9.77
C PHE A 208 5.26 1.19 10.28
N ILE A 209 5.62 0.37 11.27
CA ILE A 209 4.69 -0.62 11.86
C ILE A 209 3.44 0.06 12.41
N TYR A 210 3.60 1.19 13.10
CA TYR A 210 2.51 1.90 13.77
C TYR A 210 1.70 2.80 12.83
N THR A 211 2.35 3.42 11.85
CA THR A 211 1.73 4.48 11.01
C THR A 211 1.44 4.04 9.57
N ASP A 212 1.93 2.86 9.18
CA ASP A 212 1.93 2.38 7.79
C ASP A 212 2.53 3.38 6.79
N SER A 213 3.43 4.25 7.29
CA SER A 213 4.06 5.33 6.53
C SER A 213 5.56 5.35 6.75
N MET A 214 6.32 5.63 5.67
CA MET A 214 7.76 5.80 5.79
C MET A 214 8.06 7.00 6.70
N PRO A 215 9.11 6.92 7.53
CA PRO A 215 9.49 8.03 8.38
C PRO A 215 9.83 9.27 7.54
N PRO A 216 9.67 10.48 8.10
CA PRO A 216 10.18 11.68 7.46
C PRO A 216 11.70 11.59 7.38
N MET A 217 12.23 11.56 6.15
CA MET A 217 13.68 11.55 5.87
C MET A 217 14.17 12.91 5.39
N ARG A 218 13.42 13.99 5.65
CA ARG A 218 13.67 15.33 5.08
C ARG A 218 15.03 15.91 5.49
N ASP A 219 15.51 15.57 6.68
CA ASP A 219 16.73 16.13 7.27
C ASP A 219 18.00 15.37 6.87
N LEU A 220 17.88 14.35 6.03
CA LEU A 220 19.01 13.52 5.57
C LEU A 220 19.49 13.96 4.18
N GLU A 221 20.78 13.83 3.94
CA GLU A 221 21.37 13.95 2.60
C GLU A 221 20.87 12.82 1.69
N GLU A 222 21.00 12.99 0.37
CA GLU A 222 20.46 12.02 -0.60
C GLU A 222 21.10 10.63 -0.46
N ASP A 223 22.41 10.56 -0.25
CA ASP A 223 23.13 9.30 -0.02
C ASP A 223 22.67 8.61 1.27
N ASP A 224 22.49 9.37 2.36
CA ASP A 224 22.01 8.85 3.65
C ASP A 224 20.56 8.35 3.55
N LYS A 225 19.72 9.01 2.76
CA LYS A 225 18.35 8.53 2.47
C LYS A 225 18.38 7.19 1.76
N ILE A 226 19.22 7.07 0.73
CA ILE A 226 19.35 5.83 -0.04
C ILE A 226 19.83 4.70 0.88
N GLU A 227 20.83 4.96 1.74
CA GLU A 227 21.34 3.96 2.66
C GLU A 227 20.32 3.54 3.72
N MET A 228 19.57 4.51 4.28
CA MET A 228 18.44 4.23 5.17
C MET A 228 17.40 3.33 4.48
N VAL A 229 17.03 3.64 3.24
CA VAL A 229 16.05 2.84 2.49
C VAL A 229 16.57 1.42 2.20
N LYS A 230 17.86 1.25 1.88
CA LYS A 230 18.47 -0.08 1.73
C LYS A 230 18.34 -0.88 3.02
N HIS A 231 18.73 -0.31 4.17
CA HIS A 231 18.60 -0.99 5.45
C HIS A 231 17.15 -1.31 5.83
N LEU A 232 16.20 -0.42 5.51
CA LEU A 232 14.78 -0.66 5.70
C LEU A 232 14.23 -1.74 4.77
N LEU A 233 14.75 -1.89 3.55
CA LEU A 233 14.41 -2.99 2.65
C LEU A 233 14.85 -4.33 3.25
N VAL A 234 16.08 -4.41 3.75
CA VAL A 234 16.62 -5.61 4.43
C VAL A 234 15.76 -5.96 5.64
N ALA A 235 15.41 -4.96 6.47
CA ALA A 235 14.52 -5.14 7.61
C ALA A 235 13.13 -5.62 7.18
N ALA A 236 12.56 -5.01 6.14
CA ALA A 236 11.23 -5.35 5.66
C ALA A 236 11.17 -6.80 5.18
N ASP A 237 12.17 -7.27 4.44
CA ASP A 237 12.28 -8.66 4.03
C ASP A 237 12.44 -9.59 5.24
N LYS A 238 13.36 -9.27 6.16
CA LYS A 238 13.63 -10.06 7.37
C LYS A 238 12.39 -10.27 8.23
N TYR A 239 11.54 -9.24 8.35
CA TYR A 239 10.35 -9.27 9.21
C TYR A 239 9.04 -9.51 8.45
N GLY A 240 9.09 -9.83 7.15
CA GLY A 240 7.91 -10.13 6.33
C GLY A 240 6.96 -8.94 6.12
N MET A 241 7.50 -7.72 6.05
CA MET A 241 6.76 -6.47 5.87
C MET A 241 6.62 -6.12 4.38
N GLU A 242 5.81 -6.88 3.64
CA GLU A 242 5.70 -6.80 2.17
C GLU A 242 5.38 -5.39 1.64
N ARG A 243 4.45 -4.66 2.27
CA ARG A 243 4.10 -3.29 1.84
C ARG A 243 5.28 -2.34 1.97
N MET A 244 6.04 -2.45 3.07
CA MET A 244 7.24 -1.63 3.30
C MET A 244 8.33 -1.95 2.28
N LYS A 245 8.54 -3.25 2.03
CA LYS A 245 9.48 -3.76 1.03
C LYS A 245 9.20 -3.16 -0.35
N ARG A 246 7.93 -3.17 -0.79
CA ARG A 246 7.50 -2.56 -2.06
C ARG A 246 7.72 -1.05 -2.11
N ILE A 247 7.48 -0.34 -1.01
CA ILE A 247 7.75 1.11 -0.95
C ILE A 247 9.25 1.37 -1.09
N CYS A 248 10.08 0.59 -0.39
CA CYS A 248 11.54 0.70 -0.48
C CYS A 248 12.04 0.39 -1.90
N GLU A 249 11.53 -0.67 -2.55
CA GLU A 249 11.82 -0.95 -3.97
C GLU A 249 11.48 0.24 -4.86
N GLY A 250 10.29 0.83 -4.71
CA GLY A 250 9.86 1.98 -5.51
C GLY A 250 10.69 3.24 -5.29
N MET A 251 11.23 3.44 -4.07
CA MET A 251 12.16 4.53 -3.78
C MET A 251 13.52 4.29 -4.43
N LEU A 252 14.08 3.08 -4.28
CA LEU A 252 15.38 2.72 -4.86
C LEU A 252 15.37 2.72 -6.39
N CYS A 253 14.27 2.29 -7.03
CA CYS A 253 14.12 2.37 -8.49
C CYS A 253 14.24 3.80 -9.02
N LYS A 254 13.86 4.80 -8.23
CA LYS A 254 13.91 6.22 -8.63
C LYS A 254 15.27 6.87 -8.37
N SER A 255 16.12 6.23 -7.57
CA SER A 255 17.44 6.73 -7.18
C SER A 255 18.58 5.89 -7.78
N LEU A 256 18.35 5.22 -8.92
CA LEU A 256 19.38 4.43 -9.58
C LEU A 256 20.42 5.34 -10.26
N ASP A 257 21.69 5.15 -9.91
CA ASP A 257 22.83 5.79 -10.54
C ASP A 257 23.92 4.76 -10.90
N VAL A 258 24.97 5.18 -11.62
CA VAL A 258 26.04 4.29 -12.11
C VAL A 258 26.88 3.69 -10.98
N GLU A 259 27.05 4.42 -9.89
CA GLU A 259 27.88 4.01 -8.76
C GLU A 259 27.10 3.04 -7.85
N THR A 260 25.80 3.24 -7.69
CA THR A 260 24.94 2.51 -6.76
C THR A 260 24.18 1.36 -7.39
N VAL A 261 23.90 1.36 -8.71
CA VAL A 261 23.05 0.34 -9.35
C VAL A 261 23.56 -1.09 -9.16
N ALA A 262 24.88 -1.30 -9.15
CA ALA A 262 25.44 -2.63 -8.90
C ALA A 262 25.21 -3.11 -7.46
N ALA A 263 25.30 -2.21 -6.48
CA ALA A 263 25.03 -2.53 -5.08
C ALA A 263 23.52 -2.77 -4.85
N ILE A 264 22.66 -1.95 -5.47
CA ILE A 264 21.20 -2.08 -5.40
C ILE A 264 20.75 -3.38 -6.11
N LEU A 265 21.36 -3.74 -7.23
CA LEU A 265 21.11 -5.01 -7.92
C LEU A 265 21.46 -6.22 -7.04
N ALA A 266 22.62 -6.20 -6.38
CA ALA A 266 23.00 -7.25 -5.43
C ALA A 266 21.97 -7.39 -4.29
N LEU A 267 21.55 -6.24 -3.73
CA LEU A 267 20.55 -6.19 -2.67
C LEU A 267 19.18 -6.72 -3.14
N ALA A 268 18.78 -6.37 -4.36
CA ALA A 268 17.52 -6.82 -4.95
C ALA A 268 17.50 -8.33 -5.19
N ASP A 269 18.62 -8.90 -5.67
CA ASP A 269 18.79 -10.33 -5.87
C ASP A 269 18.75 -11.09 -4.52
N GLN A 270 19.52 -10.61 -3.53
CA GLN A 270 19.58 -11.21 -2.19
C GLN A 270 18.22 -11.25 -1.48
N HIS A 271 17.41 -10.19 -1.64
CA HIS A 271 16.12 -10.07 -0.98
C HIS A 271 14.93 -10.40 -1.90
N HIS A 272 15.16 -11.05 -3.03
CA HIS A 272 14.12 -11.52 -3.95
C HIS A 272 13.18 -10.40 -4.43
N CYS A 273 13.71 -9.19 -4.65
CA CYS A 273 12.98 -8.02 -5.15
C CYS A 273 13.01 -8.01 -6.68
N SER A 274 12.11 -8.78 -7.31
CA SER A 274 12.09 -8.94 -8.78
C SER A 274 11.93 -7.62 -9.54
N ASN A 275 11.04 -6.73 -9.08
CA ASN A 275 10.76 -5.47 -9.78
C ASN A 275 11.97 -4.52 -9.72
N LEU A 276 12.63 -4.44 -8.57
CA LEU A 276 13.85 -3.65 -8.41
C LEU A 276 15.01 -4.25 -9.21
N LYS A 277 15.14 -5.59 -9.23
CA LYS A 277 16.14 -6.31 -10.04
C LYS A 277 15.94 -6.01 -11.53
N ASP A 278 14.70 -6.11 -12.02
CA ASP A 278 14.35 -5.79 -13.40
C ASP A 278 14.69 -4.35 -13.74
N ALA A 279 14.32 -3.39 -12.89
CA ALA A 279 14.65 -1.98 -13.08
C ALA A 279 16.16 -1.72 -13.13
N CYS A 280 16.95 -2.37 -12.27
CA CYS A 280 18.41 -2.27 -12.29
C CYS A 280 19.00 -2.81 -13.60
N ILE A 281 18.51 -3.96 -14.07
CA ILE A 281 18.97 -4.55 -15.33
C ILE A 281 18.61 -3.63 -16.51
N GLU A 282 17.37 -3.16 -16.58
CA GLU A 282 16.94 -2.21 -17.61
C GLU A 282 17.75 -0.91 -17.58
N PHE A 283 18.10 -0.40 -16.40
CA PHE A 283 18.97 0.76 -16.27
C PHE A 283 20.37 0.51 -16.85
N MET A 284 20.96 -0.66 -16.57
CA MET A 284 22.28 -1.04 -17.11
C MET A 284 22.26 -1.23 -18.64
N LEU A 285 21.14 -1.70 -19.20
CA LEU A 285 20.99 -2.00 -20.63
C LEU A 285 20.57 -0.79 -21.48
N SER A 286 19.73 0.10 -20.95
CA SER A 286 19.12 1.20 -21.69
C SER A 286 20.08 2.29 -22.16
N SER A 287 21.23 2.47 -21.49
CA SER A 287 22.04 3.68 -21.64
C SER A 287 23.45 3.46 -22.21
N ASN A 288 23.81 2.23 -22.62
CA ASN A 288 25.19 1.84 -22.97
C ASN A 288 26.23 2.13 -21.84
N ARG A 289 25.73 2.39 -20.62
CA ARG A 289 26.50 2.69 -19.40
C ARG A 289 27.10 1.45 -18.75
N MET A 290 26.89 0.27 -19.36
CA MET A 290 27.43 -1.00 -18.88
C MET A 290 28.94 -0.91 -18.63
N ASN A 291 29.69 -0.26 -19.52
CA ASN A 291 31.14 -0.07 -19.33
C ASN A 291 31.47 0.79 -18.10
N ASP A 292 30.71 1.85 -17.86
CA ASP A 292 30.90 2.74 -16.71
C ASP A 292 30.54 2.02 -15.40
N VAL A 293 29.44 1.25 -15.41
CA VAL A 293 29.03 0.42 -14.26
C VAL A 293 30.09 -0.65 -13.98
N MET A 294 30.61 -1.32 -15.01
CA MET A 294 31.66 -2.33 -14.85
C MET A 294 32.98 -1.75 -14.30
N ALA A 295 33.24 -0.47 -14.56
CA ALA A 295 34.38 0.26 -14.00
C ALA A 295 34.16 0.74 -12.56
N SER A 296 32.91 0.75 -12.07
CA SER A 296 32.58 1.22 -10.72
C SER A 296 32.99 0.22 -9.62
N GLN A 297 33.27 0.74 -8.42
CA GLN A 297 33.59 -0.12 -7.27
C GLN A 297 32.43 -1.05 -6.91
N GLY A 298 31.18 -0.60 -7.07
CA GLY A 298 29.98 -1.39 -6.80
C GLY A 298 29.92 -2.69 -7.61
N TYR A 299 30.34 -2.66 -8.88
CA TYR A 299 30.36 -3.85 -9.73
C TYR A 299 31.46 -4.85 -9.34
N ALA A 300 32.61 -4.37 -8.87
CA ALA A 300 33.66 -5.25 -8.33
C ALA A 300 33.17 -6.05 -7.11
N HIS A 301 32.32 -5.44 -6.27
CA HIS A 301 31.65 -6.13 -5.18
C HIS A 301 30.59 -7.13 -5.67
N LEU A 302 29.74 -6.73 -6.62
CA LEU A 302 28.74 -7.61 -7.24
C LEU A 302 29.37 -8.91 -7.77
N LYS A 303 30.52 -8.80 -8.46
CA LYS A 303 31.27 -9.95 -9.00
C LYS A 303 31.70 -10.96 -7.94
N ARG A 304 31.92 -10.52 -6.69
CA ARG A 304 32.33 -11.41 -5.59
C ARG A 304 31.16 -12.08 -4.88
N TYR A 305 30.01 -11.42 -4.82
CA TYR A 305 28.88 -11.85 -3.99
C TYR A 305 27.75 -12.53 -4.77
N SER A 306 27.56 -12.21 -6.06
CA SER A 306 26.55 -12.88 -6.89
C SER A 306 27.07 -13.02 -8.33
N SER A 307 27.57 -14.22 -8.66
CA SER A 307 27.97 -14.54 -10.04
C SER A 307 26.76 -14.85 -10.93
N ASP A 308 25.69 -15.40 -10.36
CA ASP A 308 24.49 -15.80 -11.10
C ASP A 308 23.69 -14.60 -11.61
N VAL A 309 23.58 -13.52 -10.81
CA VAL A 309 22.90 -12.29 -11.25
C VAL A 309 23.61 -11.63 -12.43
N ILE A 310 24.94 -11.77 -12.53
CA ILE A 310 25.72 -11.25 -13.65
C ILE A 310 25.40 -12.04 -14.92
N VAL A 311 25.23 -13.35 -14.83
CA VAL A 311 24.80 -14.18 -15.97
C VAL A 311 23.44 -13.72 -16.49
N ASP A 312 22.48 -13.47 -15.59
CA ASP A 312 21.14 -12.97 -15.95
C ASP A 312 21.21 -11.60 -16.68
N VAL A 313 22.03 -10.68 -16.18
CA VAL A 313 22.31 -9.39 -16.85
C VAL A 313 22.84 -9.59 -18.27
N PHE A 314 23.84 -10.47 -18.45
CA PHE A 314 24.43 -10.74 -19.77
C PHE A 314 23.48 -11.48 -20.71
N GLU A 315 22.68 -12.42 -20.21
CA GLU A 315 21.67 -13.10 -21.01
C GLU A 315 20.58 -12.14 -21.50
N ARG A 316 20.16 -11.19 -20.66
CA ARG A 316 19.23 -10.13 -21.07
C ARG A 316 19.88 -9.18 -22.06
N ALA A 317 21.11 -8.76 -21.83
CA ALA A 317 21.88 -7.94 -22.79
C ALA A 317 21.95 -8.60 -24.17
N ALA A 318 22.29 -9.90 -24.21
CA ALA A 318 22.40 -10.66 -25.45
C ALA A 318 21.06 -10.84 -26.18
N ARG A 319 19.93 -10.85 -25.45
CA ARG A 319 18.58 -10.84 -26.02
C ARG A 319 18.22 -9.47 -26.60
N SER A 320 18.55 -8.39 -25.90
CA SER A 320 18.27 -7.02 -26.34
C SER A 320 19.10 -6.57 -27.56
N CYS A 321 20.29 -7.15 -27.78
CA CYS A 321 21.11 -6.88 -28.98
C CYS A 321 20.67 -7.64 -30.25
N LYS A 322 19.66 -8.50 -30.19
CA LYS A 322 19.15 -9.28 -31.35
C LYS A 322 18.02 -8.58 -32.14
N ILE A 323 17.85 -7.26 -31.96
CA ILE A 323 16.82 -6.44 -32.63
C ILE A 323 17.48 -5.53 -33.67
#